data_AF-A0A1H5P1B7-F1
#
_entry.id   AF-A0A1H5P1B7-F1
#
_cell.length_a   1.000
_cell.length_b   1.000
_cell.length_c   1.000
_cell.angle_alpha   90.00
_cell.angle_beta   90.00
_cell.angle_gamma   90.00
#
_symmetry.space_group_name_H-M   'P 1'
#
loop_
_entity.id
_entity.type
_entity.pdbx_description
1 polymer ?
#
loop_
_entity_poly.entity_id
_entity_poly.type
_entity_poly.pdbx_seq_one_letter_code
_entity_poly.pdbx_strand_id
1 'polypeptide(L)'
;MRPITVPLQLLISSQEEHYVSRLRFFLLLKMLYPQGKTKLSCGELMAIKHVLRIKSEKTLRSYLKFFEQKGWIRLNTRTGYYIIKSFDKIRSENNWRSRSAMVLRPLDLLKLKAFVGAGIYAYLYKAFLRRLKKQKSVLIKGRTYHFLHFRLNRDLAVPVSVHGVSKIFNISPALASRLKCAAARENLLEVQKNYSKRAVQKRPMQLCLKYNDHPQNIVYHNGASRLQLIDAVIPLFSFTRRKKMKT
;
A
#
# COMPACT_ATOMS: atom_id res chain seq x y z
N MET A 1 9.05 21.11 -2.28
CA MET A 1 8.54 19.89 -2.96
C MET A 1 7.04 19.88 -2.93
N ARG A 2 6.38 19.60 -4.07
CA ARG A 2 4.91 19.55 -4.14
C ARG A 2 4.40 18.12 -3.91
N PRO A 3 3.23 17.93 -3.27
CA PRO A 3 2.63 16.60 -3.15
C PRO A 3 2.28 16.05 -4.54
N ILE A 4 2.40 14.73 -4.71
CA ILE A 4 2.12 14.04 -5.97
C ILE A 4 1.06 12.97 -5.78
N THR A 5 0.21 12.76 -6.79
CA THR A 5 -0.77 11.67 -6.79
C THR A 5 -0.11 10.41 -7.37
N VAL A 6 0.15 9.43 -6.53
CA VAL A 6 0.82 8.18 -6.91
C VAL A 6 -0.22 7.08 -7.18
N PRO A 7 -0.16 6.38 -8.32
CA PRO A 7 -1.05 5.24 -8.58
C PRO A 7 -0.86 4.13 -7.55
N LEU A 8 -1.95 3.57 -7.03
CA LEU A 8 -1.88 2.47 -6.06
C LEU A 8 -1.18 1.23 -6.65
N GLN A 9 -1.45 0.90 -7.92
CA GLN A 9 -0.81 -0.22 -8.62
C GLN A 9 0.72 -0.09 -8.70
N LEU A 10 1.25 1.14 -8.77
CA LEU A 10 2.68 1.37 -8.73
C LEU A 10 3.26 1.00 -7.36
N LEU A 11 2.54 1.31 -6.28
CA LEU A 11 2.94 0.95 -4.92
C LEU A 11 2.91 -0.57 -4.73
N ILE A 12 1.86 -1.24 -5.23
CA ILE A 12 1.69 -2.70 -5.15
C ILE A 12 2.81 -3.42 -5.91
N SER A 13 3.01 -3.09 -7.18
CA SER A 13 4.06 -3.71 -8.03
C SER A 13 5.47 -3.53 -7.43
N SER A 14 5.72 -2.43 -6.72
CA SER A 14 7.01 -2.24 -6.03
C SER A 14 7.26 -3.20 -4.87
N GLN A 15 6.20 -3.71 -4.24
CA GLN A 15 6.31 -4.74 -3.20
C GLN A 15 6.48 -6.13 -3.81
N GLU A 16 5.71 -6.43 -4.85
CA GLU A 16 5.76 -7.69 -5.60
C GLU A 16 7.15 -7.94 -6.20
N GLU A 17 7.73 -6.94 -6.87
CA GLU A 17 9.04 -7.04 -7.53
C GLU A 17 10.20 -6.54 -6.64
N HIS A 18 9.94 -6.27 -5.36
CA HIS A 18 10.96 -5.89 -4.36
C HIS A 18 11.84 -4.66 -4.71
N TYR A 19 11.32 -3.66 -5.43
CA TYR A 19 12.07 -2.45 -5.78
C TYR A 19 11.68 -1.18 -4.99
N VAL A 20 11.04 -1.32 -3.83
CA VAL A 20 10.55 -0.21 -2.98
C VAL A 20 11.58 0.91 -2.75
N SER A 21 12.83 0.56 -2.44
CA SER A 21 13.91 1.55 -2.22
C SER A 21 14.24 2.34 -3.48
N ARG A 22 14.21 1.67 -4.65
CA ARG A 22 14.36 2.32 -5.96
C ARG A 22 13.16 3.20 -6.26
N LEU A 23 11.94 2.71 -5.99
CA LEU A 23 10.72 3.50 -6.17
C LEU A 23 10.78 4.80 -5.36
N ARG A 24 11.31 4.78 -4.14
CA ARG A 24 11.52 5.99 -3.33
C ARG A 24 12.35 7.05 -4.06
N PHE A 25 13.40 6.64 -4.75
CA PHE A 25 14.21 7.53 -5.59
C PHE A 25 13.39 8.09 -6.75
N PHE A 26 12.66 7.25 -7.48
CA PHE A 26 11.83 7.71 -8.60
C PHE A 26 10.74 8.69 -8.17
N LEU A 27 10.06 8.42 -7.05
CA LEU A 27 9.05 9.31 -6.50
C LEU A 27 9.65 10.66 -6.09
N LEU A 28 10.85 10.67 -5.52
CA LEU A 28 11.56 11.92 -5.23
C LEU A 28 11.82 12.74 -6.48
N LEU A 29 12.31 12.11 -7.56
CA LEU A 29 12.52 12.79 -8.84
C LEU A 29 11.22 13.40 -9.37
N LYS A 30 10.10 12.68 -9.28
CA LYS A 30 8.77 13.20 -9.68
C LYS A 30 8.33 14.40 -8.84
N MET A 31 8.73 14.47 -7.57
CA MET A 31 8.39 15.59 -6.67
C MET A 31 9.30 16.81 -6.88
N LEU A 32 10.57 16.58 -7.23
CA LEU A 32 11.56 17.62 -7.51
C LEU A 32 11.37 18.24 -8.90
N TYR A 33 11.03 17.42 -9.90
CA TYR A 33 10.95 17.84 -11.30
C TYR A 33 9.54 17.61 -11.87
N PRO A 34 8.55 18.47 -11.52
CA PRO A 34 7.19 18.38 -12.05
C PRO A 34 7.15 18.44 -13.59
N GLN A 35 8.04 19.20 -14.22
CA GLN A 35 8.17 19.27 -15.68
C GLN A 35 8.61 17.95 -16.34
N GLY A 36 9.07 16.98 -15.55
CA GLY A 36 9.51 15.67 -16.05
C GLY A 36 10.81 15.69 -16.82
N LYS A 37 11.64 16.73 -16.66
CA LYS A 37 12.98 16.84 -17.27
C LYS A 37 13.98 17.37 -16.24
N THR A 38 15.19 16.84 -16.24
CA THR A 38 16.31 17.27 -15.37
C THR A 38 17.65 16.88 -15.99
N LYS A 39 18.72 17.63 -15.73
CA LYS A 39 20.09 17.26 -16.14
C LYS A 39 20.75 16.28 -15.18
N LEU A 40 20.25 16.17 -13.94
CA LEU A 40 20.87 15.39 -12.86
C LEU A 40 22.35 15.72 -12.71
N SER A 41 22.66 17.00 -12.49
CA SER A 41 24.03 17.44 -12.26
C SER A 41 24.65 16.76 -11.03
N CYS A 42 25.98 16.79 -10.90
CA CYS A 42 26.66 16.21 -9.74
C CYS A 42 26.11 16.75 -8.41
N GLY A 43 25.87 18.06 -8.33
CA GLY A 43 25.25 18.70 -7.17
C GLY A 43 23.83 18.21 -6.88
N GLU A 44 22.98 18.06 -7.91
CA GLU A 44 21.62 17.53 -7.76
C GLU A 44 21.63 16.07 -7.27
N LEU A 45 22.54 15.25 -7.80
CA LEU A 45 22.71 13.86 -7.38
C LEU A 45 23.19 13.76 -5.92
N MET A 46 24.11 14.63 -5.50
CA MET A 46 24.55 14.71 -4.10
C MET A 46 23.40 15.15 -3.17
N ALA A 47 22.59 16.13 -3.57
CA ALA A 47 21.41 16.54 -2.82
C ALA A 47 20.40 15.39 -2.68
N ILE A 48 20.12 14.66 -3.76
CA ILE A 48 19.24 13.48 -3.76
C ILE A 48 19.79 12.38 -2.84
N LYS A 49 21.10 12.11 -2.92
CA LYS A 49 21.80 11.14 -2.06
C LYS A 49 21.59 11.50 -0.59
N HIS A 50 21.76 12.77 -0.22
CA HIS A 50 21.58 13.27 1.13
C HIS A 50 20.13 13.14 1.61
N VAL A 51 19.15 13.62 0.82
CA VAL A 51 17.71 13.54 1.15
C VAL A 51 17.26 12.10 1.33
N LEU A 52 17.72 11.19 0.45
CA LEU A 52 17.38 9.78 0.54
C LEU A 52 18.26 9.00 1.52
N ARG A 53 19.20 9.64 2.22
CA ARG A 53 20.15 8.99 3.14
C ARG A 53 20.85 7.77 2.50
N ILE A 54 21.20 7.88 1.22
CA ILE A 54 21.90 6.82 0.49
C ILE A 54 23.39 6.97 0.78
N LYS A 55 24.03 5.91 1.30
CA LYS A 55 25.44 5.96 1.69
C LYS A 55 26.38 6.05 0.47
N SER A 56 26.09 5.30 -0.60
CA SER A 56 26.99 5.15 -1.75
C SER A 56 26.41 5.71 -3.05
N GLU A 57 27.26 6.40 -3.82
CA GLU A 57 26.92 6.86 -5.17
C GLU A 57 26.73 5.71 -6.14
N LYS A 58 27.42 4.59 -5.94
CA LYS A 58 27.23 3.36 -6.73
C LYS A 58 25.77 2.90 -6.65
N THR A 59 25.16 3.00 -5.46
CA THR A 59 23.74 2.67 -5.27
C THR A 59 22.83 3.64 -6.01
N LEU A 60 23.12 4.94 -5.99
CA LEU A 60 22.36 5.95 -6.72
C LEU A 60 22.39 5.70 -8.24
N ARG A 61 23.58 5.43 -8.79
CA ARG A 61 23.76 5.07 -10.20
C ARG A 61 23.01 3.78 -10.55
N SER A 62 23.04 2.78 -9.66
CA SER A 62 22.27 1.54 -9.84
C SER A 62 20.76 1.80 -9.91
N TYR A 63 20.23 2.74 -9.11
CA TYR A 63 18.81 3.09 -9.15
C TYR A 63 18.44 3.78 -10.46
N LEU A 64 19.29 4.70 -10.93
CA LEU A 64 19.09 5.37 -12.21
C LEU A 64 19.09 4.36 -13.37
N LYS A 65 20.11 3.49 -13.44
CA LYS A 65 20.22 2.43 -14.45
C LYS A 65 19.00 1.49 -14.44
N PHE A 66 18.48 1.14 -13.27
CA PHE A 66 17.26 0.33 -13.15
C PHE A 66 16.05 0.99 -13.83
N PHE A 67 15.85 2.29 -13.63
CA PHE A 67 14.73 3.00 -14.26
C PHE A 67 14.95 3.33 -15.73
N GLU A 68 16.20 3.41 -16.18
CA GLU A 68 16.54 3.45 -17.61
C GLU A 68 16.18 2.12 -18.28
N GLN A 69 16.55 1.00 -17.68
CA GLN A 69 16.21 -0.34 -18.18
C GLN A 69 14.69 -0.57 -18.22
N LYS A 70 13.94 -0.10 -17.20
CA LYS A 70 12.47 -0.08 -17.23
C LYS A 70 11.87 0.93 -18.22
N GLY A 71 12.68 1.81 -18.82
CA GLY A 71 12.23 2.86 -19.72
C GLY A 71 11.40 3.96 -19.04
N TRP A 72 11.53 4.12 -17.73
CA TRP A 72 10.82 5.16 -16.96
C TRP A 72 11.61 6.47 -16.89
N ILE A 73 12.93 6.37 -17.03
CA ILE A 73 13.84 7.51 -17.22
C ILE A 73 14.56 7.27 -18.54
N ARG A 74 14.67 8.30 -19.39
CA ARG A 74 15.40 8.23 -20.66
C ARG A 74 16.36 9.40 -20.77
N LEU A 75 17.64 9.14 -21.00
CA LEU A 75 18.60 10.19 -21.35
C LEU A 75 18.40 10.61 -22.81
N ASN A 76 18.27 11.92 -23.04
CA ASN A 76 18.36 12.50 -24.36
C ASN A 76 19.82 12.93 -24.62
N THR A 77 20.55 12.13 -25.38
CA THR A 77 21.97 12.34 -25.69
C THR A 77 22.26 13.68 -26.36
N ARG A 78 21.31 14.22 -27.14
CA ARG A 78 21.48 15.52 -27.82
C ARG A 78 21.45 16.72 -26.87
N THR A 79 20.70 16.62 -25.78
CA THR A 79 20.45 17.76 -24.88
C THR A 79 21.02 17.57 -23.48
N GLY A 80 21.46 16.35 -23.15
CA GLY A 80 21.93 15.96 -21.82
C GLY A 80 20.82 15.84 -20.76
N TYR A 81 19.54 16.01 -21.13
CA TYR A 81 18.43 15.93 -20.19
C TYR A 81 17.91 14.50 -20.04
N TYR A 82 17.68 14.10 -18.80
CA TYR A 82 16.86 12.96 -18.43
C TYR A 82 15.37 13.32 -18.50
N ILE A 83 14.62 12.55 -19.29
CA ILE A 83 13.17 12.63 -19.41
C ILE A 83 12.55 11.60 -18.47
N ILE A 84 11.76 12.08 -17.52
CA ILE A 84 11.07 11.26 -16.52
C ILE A 84 9.64 11.00 -16.99
N LYS A 85 9.31 9.73 -17.24
CA LYS A 85 8.01 9.30 -17.74
C LYS A 85 6.88 9.69 -16.77
N SER A 86 5.69 9.96 -17.33
CA SER A 86 4.50 10.24 -16.53
C SER A 86 3.91 8.95 -15.95
N PHE A 87 3.26 9.05 -14.79
CA PHE A 87 2.55 7.92 -14.21
C PHE A 87 1.45 7.36 -15.13
N ASP A 88 0.87 8.19 -16.01
CA ASP A 88 -0.15 7.74 -16.96
C ASP A 88 0.42 6.85 -18.06
N LYS A 89 1.62 7.19 -18.58
CA LYS A 89 2.36 6.35 -19.53
C LYS A 89 2.82 5.05 -18.89
N ILE A 90 3.37 5.11 -17.67
CA ILE A 90 3.75 3.91 -16.91
C ILE A 90 2.53 3.00 -16.70
N ARG A 91 1.37 3.58 -16.35
CA ARG A 91 0.13 2.83 -16.15
C ARG A 91 -0.35 2.15 -17.44
N SER A 92 -0.29 2.84 -18.59
CA SER A 92 -0.71 2.25 -19.87
C SER A 92 0.22 1.14 -20.30
N GLU A 93 1.54 1.31 -20.16
CA GLU A 93 2.54 0.30 -20.53
C GLU A 93 2.42 -0.97 -19.69
N ASN A 94 2.07 -0.84 -18.41
CA ASN A 94 1.87 -1.98 -17.51
C ASN A 94 0.42 -2.51 -17.49
N ASN A 95 -0.46 -2.04 -18.38
CA ASN A 95 -1.87 -2.45 -18.46
C ASN A 95 -2.67 -2.33 -17.15
N TRP A 96 -2.33 -1.36 -16.29
CA TRP A 96 -2.98 -1.18 -15.00
C TRP A 96 -4.35 -0.52 -15.16
N ARG A 97 -5.42 -1.30 -14.97
CA ARG A 97 -6.82 -0.84 -15.11
C ARG A 97 -7.27 0.14 -14.03
N SER A 98 -6.79 -0.03 -12.80
CA SER A 98 -7.18 0.81 -11.66
C SER A 98 -6.64 2.24 -11.80
N ARG A 99 -7.50 3.23 -11.56
CA ARG A 99 -7.15 4.66 -11.46
C ARG A 99 -7.12 5.19 -10.03
N SER A 100 -7.13 4.28 -9.05
CA SER A 100 -7.03 4.64 -7.64
C SER A 100 -5.62 5.15 -7.37
N ALA A 101 -5.53 6.31 -6.73
CA ALA A 101 -4.27 6.96 -6.40
C ALA A 101 -4.29 7.46 -4.95
N MET A 102 -3.11 7.68 -4.41
CA MET A 102 -2.88 8.25 -3.09
C MET A 102 -2.06 9.52 -3.23
N VAL A 103 -2.38 10.52 -2.41
CA VAL A 103 -1.59 11.75 -2.35
C VAL A 103 -0.37 11.48 -1.48
N LEU A 104 0.82 11.54 -2.07
CA LEU A 104 2.09 11.41 -1.37
C LEU A 104 2.62 12.81 -1.05
N ARG A 105 2.77 13.11 0.24
CA ARG A 105 3.44 14.34 0.70
C ARG A 105 4.95 14.09 0.88
N PRO A 106 5.78 15.14 0.91
CA PRO A 106 7.24 14.98 1.03
C PRO A 106 7.67 14.17 2.26
N LEU A 107 6.99 14.34 3.40
CA LEU A 107 7.28 13.60 4.63
C LEU A 107 6.90 12.12 4.54
N ASP A 108 5.83 11.79 3.82
CA ASP A 108 5.37 10.41 3.62
C ASP A 108 6.39 9.59 2.80
N LEU A 109 7.23 10.25 1.99
CA LEU A 109 8.28 9.59 1.20
C LEU A 109 9.34 8.91 2.08
N LEU A 110 9.70 9.52 3.21
CA LEU A 110 10.64 8.91 4.16
C LEU A 110 10.05 7.64 4.78
N LYS A 111 8.72 7.63 4.94
CA LYS A 111 7.93 6.57 5.56
C LYS A 111 7.18 5.73 4.50
N LEU A 112 7.79 5.53 3.33
CA LEU A 112 7.14 4.91 2.17
C LEU A 112 6.53 3.53 2.47
N LYS A 113 7.13 2.73 3.36
CA LYS A 113 6.57 1.42 3.77
C LYS A 113 5.21 1.56 4.46
N ALA A 114 5.06 2.54 5.35
CA ALA A 114 3.78 2.83 6.01
C ALA A 114 2.74 3.30 4.99
N PHE A 115 3.15 4.18 4.07
CA PHE A 115 2.30 4.68 2.99
C PHE A 115 1.79 3.57 2.07
N VAL A 116 2.68 2.64 1.66
CA VAL A 116 2.30 1.49 0.83
C VAL A 116 1.36 0.55 1.59
N GLY A 117 1.67 0.27 2.86
CA GLY A 117 0.81 -0.55 3.71
C GLY A 117 -0.59 0.03 3.83
N ALA A 118 -0.70 1.32 4.13
CA ALA A 118 -1.97 2.03 4.20
C ALA A 118 -2.77 1.89 2.90
N GLY A 119 -2.11 2.05 1.74
CA GLY A 119 -2.73 1.86 0.43
C GLY A 119 -3.28 0.46 0.17
N ILE A 120 -2.51 -0.57 0.51
CA ILE A 120 -2.92 -1.97 0.33
C ILE A 120 -4.15 -2.30 1.18
N TYR A 121 -4.10 -1.98 2.48
CA TYR A 121 -5.20 -2.30 3.40
C TYR A 121 -6.45 -1.45 3.12
N ALA A 122 -6.29 -0.16 2.80
CA ALA A 122 -7.42 0.71 2.43
C ALA A 122 -8.10 0.24 1.13
N TYR A 123 -7.35 -0.34 0.19
CA TYR A 123 -7.93 -0.87 -1.04
C TYR A 123 -8.83 -2.08 -0.77
N LEU A 124 -8.36 -3.01 0.05
CA LEU A 124 -9.16 -4.18 0.47
C LEU A 124 -10.37 -3.76 1.30
N TYR A 125 -10.20 -2.79 2.21
CA TYR A 125 -11.29 -2.16 2.95
C TYR A 125 -12.39 -1.66 2.01
N LYS A 126 -12.02 -0.86 1.00
CA LYS A 126 -12.97 -0.33 0.02
C LYS A 126 -13.61 -1.43 -0.83
N ALA A 127 -12.85 -2.46 -1.19
CA ALA A 127 -13.37 -3.60 -1.93
C ALA A 127 -14.41 -4.38 -1.10
N PHE A 128 -14.16 -4.58 0.19
CA PHE A 128 -15.09 -5.21 1.12
C PHE A 128 -16.38 -4.40 1.25
N LEU A 129 -16.29 -3.09 1.51
CA LEU A 129 -17.48 -2.23 1.62
C LEU A 129 -18.32 -2.23 0.34
N ARG A 130 -17.68 -2.26 -0.83
CA ARG A 130 -18.38 -2.37 -2.12
C ARG A 130 -19.15 -3.69 -2.24
N ARG A 131 -18.55 -4.82 -1.85
CA ARG A 131 -19.20 -6.12 -1.85
C ARG A 131 -20.38 -6.16 -0.88
N LEU A 132 -20.19 -5.63 0.33
CA LEU A 132 -21.24 -5.56 1.36
C LEU A 132 -22.42 -4.71 0.86
N LYS A 133 -22.15 -3.54 0.27
CA LYS A 133 -23.18 -2.69 -0.34
C LYS A 133 -23.94 -3.42 -1.45
N LYS A 134 -23.25 -4.18 -2.32
CA LYS A 134 -23.89 -4.94 -3.40
C LYS A 134 -24.81 -6.04 -2.83
N GLN A 135 -24.35 -6.80 -1.86
CA GLN A 135 -25.15 -7.84 -1.20
C GLN A 135 -26.41 -7.25 -0.55
N LYS A 136 -26.27 -6.17 0.22
CA LYS A 136 -27.41 -5.49 0.84
C LYS A 136 -28.36 -4.91 -0.19
N SER A 137 -27.86 -4.37 -1.30
CA SER A 137 -28.70 -3.89 -2.40
C SER A 137 -29.53 -5.00 -3.03
N VAL A 138 -28.96 -6.18 -3.28
CA VAL A 138 -29.69 -7.36 -3.77
C VAL A 138 -30.77 -7.76 -2.78
N LEU A 139 -30.45 -7.82 -1.49
CA LEU A 139 -31.41 -8.17 -0.43
C LEU A 139 -32.58 -7.16 -0.34
N ILE A 140 -32.32 -5.87 -0.52
CA ILE A 140 -33.38 -4.84 -0.51
C ILE A 140 -34.29 -4.98 -1.72
N LYS A 141 -33.73 -5.25 -2.91
CA LYS A 141 -34.52 -5.45 -4.14
C LYS A 141 -35.39 -6.70 -4.09
N GLY A 142 -34.93 -7.76 -3.42
CA GLY A 142 -35.68 -9.00 -3.26
C GLY A 142 -36.72 -8.99 -2.12
N ARG A 143 -36.90 -7.87 -1.41
CA ARG A 143 -37.89 -7.75 -0.33
C ARG A 143 -39.19 -7.14 -0.84
N THR A 144 -40.32 -7.65 -0.34
CA THR A 144 -41.68 -7.15 -0.62
C THR A 144 -41.88 -5.70 -0.18
N TYR A 145 -41.14 -5.23 0.83
CA TYR A 145 -41.23 -3.86 1.33
C TYR A 145 -39.86 -3.15 1.31
N HIS A 146 -39.80 -1.97 0.68
CA HIS A 146 -38.54 -1.24 0.38
C HIS A 146 -38.19 -0.11 1.38
N PHE A 147 -38.83 -0.03 2.55
CA PHE A 147 -38.67 1.10 3.48
C PHE A 147 -37.34 1.13 4.25
N LEU A 148 -36.51 0.07 4.19
CA LEU A 148 -35.23 0.02 4.90
C LEU A 148 -34.09 0.59 4.03
N HIS A 149 -33.71 1.84 4.30
CA HIS A 149 -32.51 2.44 3.71
C HIS A 149 -31.23 1.91 4.38
N PHE A 150 -30.46 1.11 3.65
CA PHE A 150 -29.14 0.71 4.11
C PHE A 150 -28.13 1.85 4.00
N ARG A 151 -27.76 2.47 5.14
CA ARG A 151 -26.63 3.39 5.26
C ARG A 151 -25.41 2.63 5.77
N LEU A 152 -24.31 2.72 5.02
CA LEU A 152 -23.05 2.07 5.39
C LEU A 152 -22.19 3.11 6.12
N ASN A 153 -21.91 2.88 7.41
CA ASN A 153 -21.04 3.74 8.20
C ASN A 153 -19.62 3.71 7.64
N ARG A 154 -19.03 4.89 7.40
CA ARG A 154 -17.65 5.01 6.89
C ARG A 154 -16.61 4.57 7.91
N ASP A 155 -16.98 4.53 9.18
CA ASP A 155 -16.11 4.15 10.29
C ASP A 155 -16.29 2.68 10.69
N LEU A 156 -16.94 1.89 9.82
CA LEU A 156 -17.08 0.45 10.03
C LEU A 156 -15.70 -0.20 9.96
N ALA A 157 -15.27 -0.83 11.06
CA ALA A 157 -14.08 -1.67 11.07
C ALA A 157 -14.28 -2.92 10.21
N VAL A 158 -13.34 -3.18 9.28
CA VAL A 158 -13.45 -4.30 8.33
C VAL A 158 -12.39 -5.35 8.65
N PRO A 159 -12.74 -6.64 8.77
CA PRO A 159 -11.77 -7.70 8.98
C PRO A 159 -10.91 -7.88 7.73
N VAL A 160 -9.60 -7.70 7.85
CA VAL A 160 -8.64 -7.90 6.74
C VAL A 160 -7.51 -8.81 7.20
N SER A 161 -7.54 -10.06 6.71
CA SER A 161 -6.51 -11.05 7.05
C SER A 161 -5.18 -10.76 6.37
N VAL A 162 -4.08 -10.91 7.10
CA VAL A 162 -2.71 -10.78 6.57
C VAL A 162 -2.42 -11.86 5.53
N HIS A 163 -2.89 -13.09 5.76
CA HIS A 163 -2.74 -14.19 4.81
C HIS A 163 -3.53 -13.94 3.51
N GLY A 164 -4.72 -13.35 3.60
CA GLY A 164 -5.49 -12.93 2.42
C GLY A 164 -4.78 -11.84 1.63
N VAL A 165 -4.20 -10.84 2.31
CA VAL A 165 -3.37 -9.80 1.67
C VAL A 165 -2.19 -10.43 0.94
N SER A 166 -1.50 -11.36 1.60
CA SER A 166 -0.36 -12.09 1.04
C SER A 166 -0.73 -12.81 -0.25
N LYS A 167 -1.86 -13.55 -0.26
CA LYS A 167 -2.34 -14.26 -1.45
C LYS A 167 -2.79 -13.32 -2.58
N ILE A 168 -3.49 -12.22 -2.26
CA ILE A 168 -4.05 -11.30 -3.27
C ILE A 168 -2.96 -10.51 -3.98
N PHE A 169 -1.94 -10.06 -3.25
CA PHE A 169 -0.87 -9.20 -3.78
C PHE A 169 0.45 -9.94 -3.97
N ASN A 170 0.46 -11.27 -3.88
CA ASN A 170 1.66 -12.10 -4.01
C ASN A 170 2.87 -11.58 -3.21
N ILE A 171 2.64 -11.22 -1.94
CA ILE A 171 3.70 -10.77 -1.01
C ILE A 171 3.81 -11.73 0.16
N SER A 172 4.98 -11.81 0.80
CA SER A 172 5.12 -12.69 1.97
C SER A 172 4.23 -12.25 3.15
N PRO A 173 3.70 -13.18 3.96
CA PRO A 173 2.87 -12.84 5.12
C PRO A 173 3.60 -11.92 6.12
N ALA A 174 4.91 -12.13 6.29
CA ALA A 174 5.76 -11.29 7.13
C ALA A 174 5.83 -9.85 6.59
N LEU A 175 5.97 -9.65 5.28
CA LEU A 175 5.96 -8.33 4.66
C LEU A 175 4.60 -7.66 4.83
N ALA A 176 3.50 -8.37 4.56
CA ALA A 176 2.14 -7.87 4.74
C ALA A 176 1.86 -7.43 6.19
N SER A 177 2.35 -8.20 7.17
CA SER A 177 2.27 -7.85 8.60
C SER A 177 3.09 -6.60 8.93
N ARG A 178 4.35 -6.53 8.48
CA ARG A 178 5.23 -5.36 8.69
C ARG A 178 4.63 -4.08 8.08
N LEU A 179 4.04 -4.17 6.89
CA LEU A 179 3.38 -3.05 6.22
C LEU A 179 2.16 -2.56 7.01
N LYS A 180 1.35 -3.48 7.56
CA LYS A 180 0.22 -3.16 8.43
C LYS A 180 0.68 -2.41 9.69
N CYS A 181 1.67 -2.96 10.39
CA CYS A 181 2.21 -2.36 11.60
C CYS A 181 2.85 -0.99 11.31
N ALA A 182 3.52 -0.83 10.17
CA ALA A 182 4.09 0.45 9.76
C ALA A 182 3.00 1.50 9.48
N ALA A 183 1.92 1.12 8.80
CA ALA A 183 0.80 2.01 8.52
C ALA A 183 0.07 2.44 9.81
N ALA A 184 -0.09 1.50 10.75
CA ALA A 184 -0.70 1.78 12.05
C ALA A 184 0.13 2.74 12.91
N ARG A 185 1.45 2.53 12.96
CA ARG A 185 2.38 3.41 13.69
C ARG A 185 2.34 4.86 13.21
N GLU A 186 2.05 5.06 11.93
CA GLU A 186 1.99 6.38 11.30
C GLU A 186 0.58 6.98 11.25
N ASN A 187 -0.39 6.40 11.99
CA ASN A 187 -1.77 6.84 12.04
C ASN A 187 -2.44 6.98 10.65
N LEU A 188 -2.03 6.13 9.70
CA LEU A 188 -2.68 6.03 8.38
C LEU A 188 -3.77 4.96 8.37
N LEU A 189 -3.71 4.03 9.33
CA LEU A 189 -4.60 2.89 9.46
C LEU A 189 -4.85 2.64 10.94
N GLU A 190 -6.10 2.66 11.38
CA GLU A 190 -6.47 2.15 12.69
C GLU A 190 -6.59 0.61 12.60
N VAL A 191 -5.99 -0.09 13.57
CA VAL A 191 -5.99 -1.55 13.61
C VAL A 191 -6.56 -2.01 14.95
N GLN A 192 -7.71 -2.66 14.89
CA GLN A 192 -8.40 -3.24 16.03
C GLN A 192 -8.09 -4.74 16.08
N LYS A 193 -7.34 -5.16 17.10
CA LYS A 193 -7.00 -6.56 17.31
C LYS A 193 -8.21 -7.30 17.87
N ASN A 194 -8.57 -8.41 17.25
CA ASN A 194 -9.68 -9.23 17.68
C ASN A 194 -9.17 -10.50 18.36
N TYR A 195 -9.84 -10.90 19.44
CA TYR A 195 -9.51 -12.10 20.21
C TYR A 195 -10.75 -12.96 20.43
N SER A 196 -10.55 -14.26 20.67
CA SER A 196 -11.65 -15.15 21.06
C SER A 196 -12.32 -14.65 22.34
N LYS A 197 -13.66 -14.74 22.38
CA LYS A 197 -14.45 -14.40 23.56
C LYS A 197 -14.09 -15.30 24.76
N ARG A 198 -13.98 -16.60 24.50
CA ARG A 198 -13.61 -17.62 25.49
C ARG A 198 -12.09 -17.65 25.65
N ALA A 199 -11.67 -17.72 26.92
CA ALA A 199 -10.30 -18.06 27.27
C ALA A 199 -10.03 -19.52 26.91
N VAL A 200 -8.77 -19.82 26.61
CA VAL A 200 -8.35 -21.12 26.14
C VAL A 200 -7.16 -21.59 26.98
N GLN A 201 -7.15 -22.86 27.38
CA GLN A 201 -5.99 -23.46 28.00
C GLN A 201 -4.87 -23.62 26.96
N LYS A 202 -3.70 -23.02 27.22
CA LYS A 202 -2.61 -22.89 26.26
C LYS A 202 -2.09 -24.24 25.74
N ARG A 203 -1.71 -25.14 26.65
CA ARG A 203 -1.12 -26.45 26.31
C ARG A 203 -2.03 -27.34 25.46
N PRO A 204 -3.28 -27.65 25.87
CA PRO A 204 -4.15 -28.51 25.06
C PRO A 204 -4.47 -27.86 23.72
N MET A 205 -4.69 -26.54 23.65
CA MET A 205 -4.96 -25.88 22.39
C MET A 205 -3.76 -25.88 21.44
N GLN A 206 -2.53 -25.73 21.96
CA GLN A 206 -1.32 -25.87 21.14
C GLN A 206 -1.24 -27.25 20.49
N LEU A 207 -1.56 -28.31 21.23
CA LEU A 207 -1.63 -29.67 20.69
C LEU A 207 -2.73 -29.77 19.63
N CYS A 208 -3.94 -29.32 19.92
CA CYS A 208 -5.05 -29.34 18.95
C CYS A 208 -4.72 -28.59 17.65
N LEU A 209 -4.07 -27.42 17.72
CA LEU A 209 -3.68 -26.66 16.54
C LEU A 209 -2.59 -27.38 15.74
N LYS A 210 -1.63 -28.00 16.43
CA LYS A 210 -0.55 -28.79 15.80
C LYS A 210 -1.11 -30.02 15.07
N TYR A 211 -2.03 -30.75 15.68
CA TYR A 211 -2.65 -31.94 15.06
C TYR A 211 -3.53 -31.60 13.85
N ASN A 212 -4.07 -30.38 13.77
CA ASN A 212 -4.92 -29.91 12.67
C ASN A 212 -4.18 -29.05 11.64
N ASP A 213 -2.84 -29.00 11.68
CA ASP A 213 -1.99 -28.16 10.82
C ASP A 213 -2.42 -26.68 10.77
N HIS A 214 -2.91 -26.16 11.90
CA HIS A 214 -3.34 -24.78 12.03
C HIS A 214 -2.23 -23.90 12.62
N PRO A 215 -2.14 -22.63 12.19
CA PRO A 215 -1.13 -21.71 12.70
C PRO A 215 -1.35 -21.46 14.20
N GLN A 216 -0.26 -21.46 14.96
CA GLN A 216 -0.30 -21.20 16.39
C GLN A 216 -0.54 -19.71 16.66
N ASN A 217 -1.81 -19.32 16.76
CA ASN A 217 -2.27 -17.96 16.98
C ASN A 217 -2.71 -17.68 18.43
N ILE A 218 -2.18 -18.43 19.40
CA ILE A 218 -2.51 -18.25 20.83
C ILE A 218 -1.69 -17.09 21.40
N VAL A 219 -2.37 -16.11 21.99
CA VAL A 219 -1.77 -14.90 22.57
C VAL A 219 -2.30 -14.70 23.99
N TYR A 220 -1.44 -14.22 24.89
CA TYR A 220 -1.85 -13.83 26.23
C TYR A 220 -2.41 -12.40 26.22
N HIS A 221 -3.66 -12.21 26.63
CA HIS A 221 -4.35 -10.92 26.59
C HIS A 221 -5.39 -10.83 27.73
N ASN A 222 -5.36 -9.73 28.49
CA ASN A 222 -6.23 -9.49 29.66
C ASN A 222 -6.22 -10.65 30.66
N GLY A 223 -5.04 -11.05 31.13
CA GLY A 223 -4.89 -12.07 32.17
C GLY A 223 -5.10 -13.53 31.73
N ALA A 224 -5.52 -13.78 30.48
CA ALA A 224 -5.83 -15.12 29.99
C ALA A 224 -5.25 -15.40 28.60
N SER A 225 -5.05 -16.67 28.30
CA SER A 225 -4.67 -17.12 26.94
C SER A 225 -5.91 -17.13 26.03
N ARG A 226 -5.81 -16.52 24.85
CA ARG A 226 -6.90 -16.39 23.86
C ARG A 226 -6.37 -16.66 22.46
N LEU A 227 -7.27 -17.00 21.53
CA LEU A 227 -6.93 -17.12 20.10
C LEU A 227 -7.00 -15.73 19.47
N GLN A 228 -5.95 -15.34 18.73
CA GLN A 228 -5.96 -14.13 17.92
C GLN A 228 -6.76 -14.37 16.65
N LEU A 229 -7.81 -13.58 16.47
CA LEU A 229 -8.68 -13.58 15.30
C LEU A 229 -8.15 -12.58 14.24
N ILE A 230 -8.84 -12.50 13.11
CA ILE A 230 -8.51 -11.55 12.06
C ILE A 230 -8.69 -10.13 12.59
N ASP A 231 -7.63 -9.33 12.51
CA ASP A 231 -7.67 -7.91 12.86
C ASP A 231 -8.66 -7.16 11.95
N ALA A 232 -9.41 -6.23 12.56
CA ALA A 232 -10.22 -5.28 11.82
C ALA A 232 -9.43 -3.98 11.57
N VAL A 233 -9.65 -3.36 10.41
CA VAL A 233 -8.92 -2.17 10.00
C VAL A 233 -9.86 -1.06 9.57
N ILE A 234 -9.48 0.19 9.85
CA ILE A 234 -10.16 1.41 9.39
C ILE A 234 -9.10 2.33 8.77
N PRO A 235 -9.16 2.63 7.46
CA PRO A 235 -8.23 3.57 6.85
C PRO A 235 -8.60 5.01 7.24
N LEU A 236 -7.60 5.77 7.72
CA LEU A 236 -7.78 7.15 8.17
C LEU A 236 -7.58 8.17 7.05
N PHE A 237 -7.62 7.72 5.80
CA PHE A 237 -7.46 8.56 4.60
C PHE A 237 -8.37 8.08 3.47
N SER A 238 -8.61 8.97 2.51
CA SER A 238 -9.39 8.67 1.31
C SER A 238 -8.51 8.54 0.06
N PHE A 239 -8.81 7.57 -0.79
CA PHE A 239 -8.22 7.51 -2.14
C PHE A 239 -8.69 8.68 -3.00
N THR A 240 -7.77 9.20 -3.81
CA THR A 240 -8.10 10.13 -4.88
C THR A 240 -8.22 9.40 -6.21
N ARG A 241 -9.12 9.88 -7.07
CA ARG A 241 -9.20 9.40 -8.46
C ARG A 241 -8.28 10.27 -9.30
N ARG A 242 -7.32 9.67 -10.00
CA ARG A 242 -6.45 10.41 -10.90
C ARG A 242 -7.22 10.81 -12.16
N LYS A 243 -7.42 12.11 -12.38
CA LYS A 243 -7.96 12.66 -13.63
C LYS A 243 -6.87 12.53 -14.71
N LYS A 244 -7.25 12.16 -15.93
CA LYS A 244 -6.33 12.23 -17.09
C LYS A 244 -5.96 13.72 -17.22
N MET A 245 -4.68 14.05 -17.37
CA MET A 245 -4.35 15.42 -17.80
C MET A 245 -5.05 15.63 -19.13
N LYS A 246 -5.84 16.70 -19.26
CA LYS A 246 -6.33 17.14 -20.57
C LYS A 246 -5.07 17.42 -21.38
N THR A 247 -4.82 16.59 -22.38
CA THR A 247 -3.86 16.87 -23.46
C THR A 247 -4.39 18.02 -24.27
#